data_AF-C1CVK3-F1
#
_entry.id   AF-C1CVK3-F1
#
_cell.length_a   1.000
_cell.length_b   1.000
_cell.length_c   1.000
_cell.angle_alpha   90.00
_cell.angle_beta   90.00
_cell.angle_gamma   90.00
#
_symmetry.space_group_name_H-M   'P 1'
#
loop_
_entity.id
_entity.type
_entity.pdbx_description
1 polymer ?
#
loop_
_entity_poly.entity_id
_entity_poly.type
_entity_poly.pdbx_seq_one_letter_code
_entity_poly.pdbx_strand_id
1 'polypeptide(L)'
;MCLALRVLTLSPLPGLPLVMSSDLARCGGLLVPHDGEPVGDVRDRPDRWAALQLLTQAIRRGVPVLAWGSGAALAGRALGSAVEQTDGLEWAQAPRNAEVLVWRQERPQHWQVGRVNAWASPEMPAELAAAFLSTLPAQRSRQPASPLEAVGGEAALRPLLADFYARARTDELLGPVFTSHVTDWHAHLDRVTAFWVTMLGGGPAWRGNLNAAHAGLGVSSAQLERWLTLLAQAAHAHLPAEAAEVLLTRAHAMARQLGRRGKRESAGTRRC
;
A
#
# COMPACT_ATOMS: atom_id res chain seq x y z
N MET A 1 -9.43 -0.11 -17.44
CA MET A 1 -8.69 -0.03 -16.16
C MET A 1 -7.65 1.06 -16.30
N CYS A 2 -7.77 2.15 -15.55
CA CYS A 2 -6.79 3.24 -15.57
C CYS A 2 -5.54 2.79 -14.81
N LEU A 3 -4.38 2.74 -15.46
CA LEU A 3 -3.11 2.37 -14.84
C LEU A 3 -2.68 3.51 -13.90
N ALA A 4 -2.81 3.32 -12.59
CA ALA A 4 -2.36 4.32 -11.63
C ALA A 4 -0.84 4.22 -11.43
N LEU A 5 -0.10 5.28 -11.77
CA LEU A 5 1.33 5.40 -11.50
C LEU A 5 1.54 5.56 -9.99
N ARG A 6 2.10 4.53 -9.35
CA ARG A 6 2.54 4.59 -7.96
C ARG A 6 3.93 5.15 -7.87
N VAL A 7 4.06 6.32 -7.26
CA VAL A 7 5.31 7.05 -7.18
C VAL A 7 5.59 7.38 -5.72
N LEU A 8 6.84 7.20 -5.29
CA LEU A 8 7.31 7.73 -4.02
C LEU A 8 7.84 9.15 -4.28
N THR A 9 7.56 10.11 -3.41
CA THR A 9 8.10 11.47 -3.52
C THR A 9 8.81 11.85 -2.23
N LEU A 10 9.94 12.54 -2.34
CA LEU A 10 10.69 13.04 -1.18
C LEU A 10 10.12 14.33 -0.59
N SER A 11 9.30 15.07 -1.35
CA SER A 11 8.50 16.21 -0.85
C SER A 11 7.14 16.26 -1.55
N PRO A 12 6.11 16.93 -0.98
CA PRO A 12 4.78 17.00 -1.57
C PRO A 12 4.80 17.60 -2.98
N LEU A 13 4.03 17.01 -3.90
CA LEU A 13 3.85 17.52 -5.26
C LEU A 13 2.42 18.01 -5.44
N PRO A 14 2.15 19.33 -5.44
CA PRO A 14 0.83 19.83 -5.75
C PRO A 14 0.50 19.61 -7.24
N GLY A 15 -0.70 19.09 -7.52
CA GLY A 15 -1.28 19.11 -8.86
C GLY A 15 -0.94 17.94 -9.80
N LEU A 16 -0.19 16.92 -9.38
CA LEU A 16 0.05 15.72 -10.20
C LEU A 16 -0.89 14.57 -9.82
N PRO A 17 -1.52 13.88 -10.78
CA PRO A 17 -2.43 12.75 -10.52
C PRO A 17 -1.64 11.46 -10.23
N LEU A 18 -0.86 11.45 -9.16
CA LEU A 18 0.01 10.33 -8.77
C LEU A 18 -0.53 9.63 -7.52
N VAL A 19 -0.44 8.30 -7.47
CA VAL A 19 -0.71 7.55 -6.24
C VAL A 19 0.57 7.50 -5.43
N MET A 20 0.56 8.12 -4.25
CA MET A 20 1.73 8.12 -3.36
C MET A 20 1.96 6.73 -2.77
N SER A 21 3.14 6.16 -3.02
CA SER A 21 3.63 4.98 -2.32
C SER A 21 4.32 5.41 -1.03
N SER A 22 4.20 4.63 0.05
CA SER A 22 5.04 4.76 1.25
C SER A 22 6.23 3.79 1.25
N ASP A 23 6.33 2.94 0.22
CA ASP A 23 7.30 1.85 0.14
C ASP A 23 8.05 1.89 -1.20
N LEU A 24 9.38 1.99 -1.12
CA LEU A 24 10.28 1.95 -2.27
C LEU A 24 10.17 0.61 -3.03
N ALA A 25 9.92 -0.51 -2.33
CA ALA A 25 9.76 -1.82 -2.97
C ALA A 25 8.50 -1.93 -3.83
N ARG A 26 7.54 -1.01 -3.64
CA ARG A 26 6.23 -1.02 -4.31
C ARG A 26 6.00 0.20 -5.21
N CYS A 27 7.00 1.06 -5.41
CA CYS A 27 6.89 2.22 -6.30
C CYS A 27 7.42 1.89 -7.70
N GLY A 28 6.82 2.52 -8.72
CA GLY A 28 7.22 2.42 -10.12
C GLY A 28 8.29 3.45 -10.49
N GLY A 29 8.43 4.49 -9.67
CA GLY A 29 9.46 5.52 -9.75
C GLY A 29 9.54 6.34 -8.46
N LEU A 30 10.64 7.08 -8.32
CA LEU A 30 10.91 8.02 -7.25
C LEU A 30 11.01 9.44 -7.83
N LEU A 31 10.23 10.37 -7.28
CA LEU A 31 10.35 11.81 -7.58
C LEU A 31 11.09 12.50 -6.45
N VAL A 32 12.06 13.33 -6.82
CA VAL A 32 12.88 14.10 -5.88
C VAL A 32 12.74 15.58 -6.23
N PRO A 33 11.69 16.23 -5.71
CA PRO A 33 11.44 17.63 -6.02
C PRO A 33 12.49 18.58 -5.48
N HIS A 34 12.51 19.79 -6.05
CA HIS A 34 13.10 20.92 -5.37
C HIS A 34 12.28 21.28 -4.12
N ASP A 35 12.96 21.42 -3.01
CA ASP A 35 12.41 21.75 -1.70
C ASP A 35 13.10 22.94 -1.03
N GLY A 36 14.05 23.59 -1.73
CA GLY A 36 14.76 24.79 -1.25
C GLY A 36 15.80 24.53 -0.16
N GLU A 37 15.97 23.29 0.27
CA GLU A 37 16.79 22.96 1.43
C GLU A 37 18.24 22.61 1.04
N PRO A 38 19.23 22.95 1.88
CA PRO A 38 20.64 22.65 1.60
C PRO A 38 20.92 21.16 1.52
N VAL A 39 21.86 20.82 0.66
CA VAL A 39 22.34 19.48 0.29
C VAL A 39 23.84 19.33 0.52
N GLY A 40 24.62 20.41 0.48
CA GLY A 40 26.09 20.47 0.62
C GLY A 40 26.59 20.09 2.01
N ASP A 41 25.83 20.38 3.06
CA ASP A 41 26.10 19.91 4.42
C ASP A 41 24.92 19.11 4.97
N VAL A 42 25.14 17.81 5.16
CA VAL A 42 24.14 16.87 5.72
C VAL A 42 24.52 16.36 7.10
N ARG A 43 25.66 16.79 7.65
CA ARG A 43 26.28 16.15 8.82
C ARG A 43 25.41 16.27 10.08
N ASP A 44 24.52 17.26 10.14
CA ASP A 44 23.57 17.50 11.22
C ASP A 44 22.10 17.58 10.77
N ARG A 45 21.78 16.95 9.62
CA ARG A 45 20.44 16.99 9.01
C ARG A 45 19.86 15.58 8.85
N PRO A 46 19.16 15.03 9.86
CA PRO A 46 18.67 13.65 9.84
C PRO A 46 17.63 13.41 8.73
N ASP A 47 16.83 14.43 8.40
CA ASP A 47 15.91 14.47 7.26
C ASP A 47 16.65 14.31 5.93
N ARG A 48 17.73 15.07 5.72
CA ARG A 48 18.56 15.00 4.51
C ARG A 48 19.31 13.69 4.42
N TRP A 49 19.81 13.18 5.54
CA TRP A 49 20.44 11.88 5.59
C TRP A 49 19.47 10.77 5.18
N ALA A 50 18.24 10.79 5.69
CA ALA A 50 17.20 9.83 5.32
C ALA A 50 16.86 9.92 3.81
N ALA A 51 16.72 11.13 3.27
CA ALA A 51 16.47 11.35 1.84
C ALA A 51 17.63 10.83 0.98
N LEU A 52 18.87 11.09 1.38
CA LEU A 52 20.08 10.58 0.71
C LEU A 52 20.11 9.05 0.73
N GLN A 53 19.85 8.42 1.88
CA GLN A 53 19.82 6.95 2.00
C GLN A 53 18.73 6.31 1.13
N LEU A 54 17.52 6.90 1.12
CA LEU A 54 16.42 6.44 0.29
C LEU A 54 16.77 6.54 -1.20
N LEU A 55 17.35 7.66 -1.62
CA LEU A 55 17.79 7.89 -2.99
C LEU A 55 18.90 6.92 -3.41
N THR A 56 19.93 6.73 -2.59
CA THR A 56 20.98 5.75 -2.82
C THR A 56 20.43 4.31 -2.88
N GLN A 57 19.40 3.98 -2.09
CA GLN A 57 18.74 2.68 -2.18
C GLN A 57 17.93 2.52 -3.48
N ALA A 58 17.21 3.56 -3.90
CA ALA A 58 16.45 3.59 -5.15
C ALA A 58 17.36 3.37 -6.37
N ILE A 59 18.48 4.11 -6.43
CA ILE A 59 19.49 4.00 -7.49
C ILE A 59 20.06 2.59 -7.54
N ARG A 60 20.49 2.02 -6.39
CA ARG A 60 21.03 0.64 -6.33
C ARG A 60 20.02 -0.42 -6.78
N ARG A 61 18.73 -0.18 -6.56
CA ARG A 61 17.64 -1.09 -6.98
C ARG A 61 17.19 -0.87 -8.43
N GLY A 62 17.75 0.11 -9.14
CA GLY A 62 17.33 0.45 -10.49
C GLY A 62 15.92 1.04 -10.57
N VAL A 63 15.41 1.62 -9.48
CA VAL A 63 14.15 2.37 -9.51
C VAL A 63 14.35 3.61 -10.37
N PRO A 64 13.46 3.91 -11.35
CA PRO A 64 13.51 5.18 -12.07
C PRO A 64 13.45 6.37 -11.13
N VAL A 65 14.35 7.33 -11.31
CA VAL A 65 14.39 8.55 -10.51
C VAL A 65 14.27 9.76 -11.42
N LEU A 66 13.40 10.71 -11.07
CA LEU A 66 13.39 12.05 -11.62
C LEU A 66 13.61 13.05 -10.49
N ALA A 67 14.67 13.85 -10.60
CA ALA A 67 15.10 14.79 -9.60
C ALA A 67 15.25 16.19 -10.18
N TRP A 68 14.89 17.25 -9.45
CA TRP A 68 15.11 18.62 -9.91
C TRP A 68 15.47 19.60 -8.80
N GLY A 69 16.12 20.70 -9.17
CA GLY A 69 16.65 21.71 -8.24
C GLY A 69 17.53 21.10 -7.14
N SER A 70 17.13 21.25 -5.88
CA SER A 70 17.87 20.69 -4.73
C SER A 70 17.82 19.16 -4.74
N GLY A 71 16.75 18.57 -5.27
CA GLY A 71 16.67 17.13 -5.52
C GLY A 71 17.71 16.64 -6.52
N ALA A 72 17.99 17.41 -7.59
CA ALA A 72 19.04 17.08 -8.55
C ALA A 72 20.43 17.16 -7.93
N ALA A 73 20.68 18.15 -7.06
CA ALA A 73 21.91 18.22 -6.28
C ALA A 73 22.07 16.99 -5.35
N LEU A 74 20.98 16.58 -4.69
CA LEU A 74 20.96 15.41 -3.81
C LEU A 74 21.22 14.12 -4.59
N ALA A 75 20.66 13.98 -5.80
CA ALA A 75 20.92 12.86 -6.70
C ALA A 75 22.38 12.81 -7.16
N GLY A 76 22.98 13.95 -7.49
CA GLY A 76 24.39 14.04 -7.80
C GLY A 76 25.25 13.60 -6.61
N ARG A 77 24.95 14.08 -5.41
CA ARG A 77 25.63 13.66 -4.17
C ARG A 77 25.50 12.15 -3.92
N ALA A 78 24.31 11.58 -4.12
CA ALA A 78 24.07 10.14 -3.99
C ALA A 78 24.91 9.30 -4.96
N LEU A 79 25.29 9.88 -6.10
CA LEU A 79 26.16 9.30 -7.12
C LEU A 79 27.64 9.69 -6.95
N GLY A 80 27.99 10.41 -5.87
CA GLY A 80 29.35 10.78 -5.52
C GLY A 80 29.86 12.08 -6.16
N SER A 81 28.99 12.90 -6.76
CA SER A 81 29.37 14.25 -7.22
C SER A 81 29.57 15.20 -6.05
N ALA A 82 30.48 16.17 -6.24
CA ALA A 82 30.53 17.35 -5.41
C ALA A 82 29.28 18.22 -5.62
N VAL A 83 28.82 18.85 -4.54
CA VAL A 83 27.76 19.86 -4.56
C VAL A 83 28.40 21.23 -4.42
N GLU A 84 28.04 22.14 -5.31
CA GLU A 84 28.51 23.52 -5.34
C GLU A 84 27.34 24.46 -5.12
N GLN A 85 27.61 25.61 -4.49
CA GLN A 85 26.62 26.65 -4.25
C GLN A 85 26.91 27.84 -5.17
N THR A 86 25.90 28.32 -5.88
CA THR A 86 26.00 29.55 -6.68
C THR A 86 24.66 30.27 -6.70
N ASP A 87 24.67 31.59 -6.53
CA ASP A 87 23.46 32.44 -6.56
C ASP A 87 22.36 31.95 -5.59
N GLY A 88 22.77 31.40 -4.45
CA GLY A 88 21.88 30.87 -3.41
C GLY A 88 21.30 29.49 -3.69
N LEU A 89 21.58 28.89 -4.85
CA LEU A 89 21.15 27.54 -5.21
C LEU A 89 22.32 26.56 -5.16
N GLU A 90 22.08 25.39 -4.59
CA GLU A 90 23.02 24.28 -4.65
C GLU A 90 22.73 23.38 -5.85
N TRP A 91 23.79 22.98 -6.54
CA TRP A 91 23.74 22.10 -7.69
C TRP A 91 24.91 21.12 -7.63
N ALA A 92 24.79 19.98 -8.30
CA ALA A 92 25.85 18.98 -8.36
C ALA A 92 26.54 19.00 -9.72
N GLN A 93 27.86 18.80 -9.72
CA GLN A 93 28.57 18.46 -10.96
C GLN A 93 27.99 17.18 -11.59
N ALA A 94 28.11 17.06 -12.91
CA ALA A 94 27.70 15.86 -13.62
C ALA A 94 28.42 14.64 -13.01
N PRO A 95 27.68 13.61 -12.55
CA PRO A 95 28.32 12.42 -12.00
C PRO A 95 29.20 11.71 -13.03
N ARG A 96 30.10 10.85 -12.55
CA ARG A 96 30.90 10.00 -13.44
C ARG A 96 29.97 9.15 -14.31
N ASN A 97 30.27 9.09 -15.61
CA ASN A 97 29.48 8.39 -16.64
C ASN A 97 28.08 8.99 -16.88
N ALA A 98 27.84 10.23 -16.45
CA ALA A 98 26.62 10.92 -16.82
C ALA A 98 26.63 11.31 -18.30
N GLU A 99 25.51 11.05 -18.96
CA GLU A 99 25.20 11.68 -20.24
C GLU A 99 24.57 13.04 -19.94
N VAL A 100 25.22 14.12 -20.37
CA VAL A 100 24.69 15.48 -20.21
C VAL A 100 23.95 15.87 -21.47
N LEU A 101 22.62 15.95 -21.36
CA LEU A 101 21.70 16.20 -22.46
C LEU A 101 21.49 17.69 -22.72
N VAL A 102 21.58 18.52 -21.69
CA VAL A 102 21.45 19.98 -21.79
C VAL A 102 22.52 20.64 -20.93
N TRP A 103 23.25 21.57 -21.54
CA TRP A 103 24.18 22.47 -20.87
C TRP A 103 23.57 23.86 -20.77
N ARG A 104 23.79 24.54 -19.64
CA ARG A 104 23.48 25.96 -19.48
C ARG A 104 24.73 26.66 -18.98
N GLN A 105 25.32 27.49 -19.84
CA GLN A 105 26.68 27.99 -19.64
C GLN A 105 27.64 26.80 -19.45
N GLU A 106 28.47 26.81 -18.41
CA GLU A 106 29.42 25.73 -18.10
C GLU A 106 28.84 24.66 -17.15
N ARG A 107 27.51 24.65 -16.93
CA ARG A 107 26.86 23.75 -15.96
C ARG A 107 25.94 22.72 -16.64
N PRO A 108 25.92 21.47 -16.13
CA PRO A 108 25.01 20.45 -16.62
C PRO A 108 23.58 20.74 -16.13
N GLN A 109 22.72 21.20 -17.04
CA GLN A 109 21.33 21.54 -16.75
C GLN A 109 20.45 20.29 -16.71
N HIS A 110 20.67 19.35 -17.64
CA HIS A 110 19.99 18.07 -17.69
C HIS A 110 21.02 16.98 -17.88
N TRP A 111 21.05 16.02 -16.96
CA TRP A 111 21.94 14.88 -17.05
C TRP A 111 21.24 13.58 -16.63
N GLN A 112 21.76 12.48 -17.15
CA GLN A 112 21.26 11.14 -16.91
C GLN A 112 22.37 10.17 -16.52
N VAL A 113 22.10 9.29 -15.56
CA VAL A 113 22.95 8.15 -15.20
C VAL A 113 22.05 6.94 -15.00
N GLY A 114 22.13 5.96 -15.89
CA GLY A 114 21.26 4.77 -15.84
C GLY A 114 19.78 5.15 -15.89
N ARG A 115 19.05 4.96 -14.79
CA ARG A 115 17.61 5.28 -14.67
C ARG A 115 17.34 6.56 -13.88
N VAL A 116 18.38 7.34 -13.59
CA VAL A 116 18.30 8.64 -12.91
C VAL A 116 18.28 9.74 -13.96
N ASN A 117 17.25 10.58 -13.92
CA ASN A 117 17.10 11.82 -14.68
C ASN A 117 17.17 12.99 -13.70
N ALA A 118 18.01 13.97 -13.98
CA ALA A 118 18.18 15.12 -13.09
C ALA A 118 18.18 16.45 -13.84
N TRP A 119 17.40 17.40 -13.35
CA TRP A 119 17.27 18.75 -13.88
C TRP A 119 17.76 19.79 -12.86
N ALA A 120 18.91 20.41 -13.11
CA ALA A 120 19.57 21.33 -12.18
C ALA A 120 18.93 22.75 -12.17
N SER A 121 17.62 22.82 -11.94
CA SER A 121 16.86 24.07 -11.72
C SER A 121 15.59 23.76 -10.92
N PRO A 122 15.11 24.69 -10.05
CA PRO A 122 13.83 24.56 -9.36
C PRO A 122 12.64 24.40 -10.32
N GLU A 123 12.69 25.06 -11.46
CA GLU A 123 11.67 25.01 -12.50
C GLU A 123 12.04 23.94 -13.53
N MET A 124 11.26 22.85 -13.56
CA MET A 124 11.43 21.72 -14.46
C MET A 124 10.43 21.79 -15.63
N PRO A 125 10.86 21.57 -16.88
CA PRO A 125 9.96 21.50 -18.03
C PRO A 125 8.89 20.42 -17.87
N ALA A 126 7.64 20.74 -18.21
CA ALA A 126 6.53 19.82 -18.12
C ALA A 126 6.70 18.60 -19.06
N GLU A 127 7.35 18.81 -20.21
CA GLU A 127 7.64 17.79 -21.21
C GLU A 127 8.61 16.74 -20.67
N LEU A 128 9.60 17.15 -19.87
CA LEU A 128 10.54 16.23 -19.22
C LEU A 128 9.81 15.36 -18.19
N ALA A 129 8.94 15.96 -17.39
CA ALA A 129 8.09 15.23 -16.44
C ALA A 129 7.21 14.20 -17.16
N ALA A 130 6.51 14.64 -18.21
CA ALA A 130 5.63 13.78 -19.01
C ALA A 130 6.40 12.65 -19.68
N ALA A 131 7.56 12.94 -20.28
CA ALA A 131 8.43 11.94 -20.89
C ALA A 131 8.88 10.91 -19.84
N PHE A 132 9.39 11.33 -18.70
CA PHE A 132 9.79 10.42 -17.62
C PHE A 132 8.62 9.55 -17.14
N LEU A 133 7.47 10.16 -16.85
CA LEU A 133 6.28 9.43 -16.40
C LEU A 133 5.81 8.40 -17.45
N SER A 134 5.98 8.68 -18.74
CA SER A 134 5.66 7.73 -19.82
C SER A 134 6.64 6.54 -19.88
N THR A 135 7.87 6.72 -19.40
CA THR A 135 8.88 5.65 -19.32
C THR A 135 8.78 4.79 -18.07
N LEU A 136 8.09 5.29 -17.04
CA LEU A 136 7.85 4.50 -15.85
C LEU A 136 7.13 3.23 -16.29
N PRO A 137 7.61 2.05 -15.86
CA PRO A 137 6.80 0.86 -16.07
C PRO A 137 5.48 1.20 -15.38
N ALA A 138 4.39 1.27 -16.17
CA ALA A 138 3.07 1.12 -15.59
C ALA A 138 3.20 -0.14 -14.77
N GLN A 139 3.26 -0.01 -13.44
CA GLN A 139 3.65 -1.12 -12.59
C GLN A 139 2.70 -2.21 -13.00
N ARG A 140 3.21 -3.25 -13.69
CA ARG A 140 2.46 -4.48 -13.86
C ARG A 140 2.09 -4.77 -12.43
N SER A 141 0.80 -4.65 -12.12
CA SER A 141 0.27 -5.05 -10.83
C SER A 141 0.92 -6.40 -10.60
N ARG A 142 1.89 -6.49 -9.69
CA ARG A 142 2.31 -7.80 -9.24
C ARG A 142 1.00 -8.33 -8.72
N GLN A 143 0.44 -9.33 -9.41
CA GLN A 143 -0.77 -9.96 -8.91
C GLN A 143 -0.43 -10.32 -7.46
N PRO A 144 -1.24 -9.87 -6.49
CA PRO A 144 -0.99 -10.16 -5.10
C PRO A 144 -0.69 -11.66 -5.00
N ALA A 145 0.44 -12.02 -4.38
CA ALA A 145 0.86 -13.42 -4.31
C ALA A 145 -0.15 -14.27 -3.53
N SER A 146 -1.03 -13.61 -2.77
CA SER A 146 -2.18 -14.20 -2.10
C SER A 146 -3.32 -13.17 -1.98
N PRO A 147 -4.56 -13.64 -1.76
CA PRO A 147 -5.66 -12.78 -1.32
C PRO A 147 -5.33 -11.97 -0.05
N LEU A 148 -4.49 -12.49 0.85
CA LEU A 148 -4.06 -11.79 2.06
C LEU A 148 -3.23 -10.55 1.72
N GLU A 149 -2.32 -10.66 0.76
CA GLU A 149 -1.57 -9.50 0.27
C GLU A 149 -2.51 -8.50 -0.44
N ALA A 150 -3.51 -9.00 -1.18
CA ALA A 150 -4.48 -8.16 -1.88
C ALA A 150 -5.28 -7.26 -0.92
N VAL A 151 -5.59 -7.75 0.29
CA VAL A 151 -6.31 -6.98 1.31
C VAL A 151 -5.40 -6.14 2.21
N GLY A 152 -4.08 -6.09 1.97
CA GLY A 152 -3.14 -5.31 2.78
C GLY A 152 -2.55 -6.04 3.99
N GLY A 153 -2.73 -7.37 4.07
CA GLY A 153 -2.17 -8.20 5.13
C GLY A 153 -2.92 -8.12 6.46
N GLU A 154 -2.36 -8.75 7.49
CA GLU A 154 -2.96 -8.81 8.83
C GLU A 154 -3.14 -7.41 9.46
N ALA A 155 -2.19 -6.50 9.22
CA ALA A 155 -2.24 -5.14 9.73
C ALA A 155 -3.48 -4.35 9.25
N ALA A 156 -3.96 -4.63 8.03
CA ALA A 156 -5.21 -4.06 7.51
C ALA A 156 -6.46 -4.82 7.98
N LEU A 157 -6.35 -6.14 8.15
CA LEU A 157 -7.47 -6.98 8.60
C LEU A 157 -7.87 -6.74 10.06
N ARG A 158 -6.91 -6.55 10.97
CA ARG A 158 -7.20 -6.43 12.40
C ARG A 158 -8.13 -5.25 12.75
N PRO A 159 -7.90 -4.00 12.30
CA PRO A 159 -8.80 -2.88 12.59
C PRO A 159 -10.18 -3.06 11.92
N LEU A 160 -10.22 -3.59 10.69
CA LEU A 160 -11.48 -3.92 10.01
C LEU A 160 -12.30 -4.93 10.82
N LEU A 161 -11.69 -6.02 11.26
CA LEU A 161 -12.36 -7.07 12.03
C LEU A 161 -12.80 -6.55 13.40
N ALA A 162 -12.01 -5.69 14.04
CA ALA A 162 -12.40 -5.04 15.29
C ALA A 162 -13.66 -4.17 15.11
N ASP A 163 -13.71 -3.33 14.07
CA ASP A 163 -14.89 -2.52 13.75
C ASP A 163 -16.10 -3.40 13.42
N PHE A 164 -15.89 -4.41 12.57
CA PHE A 164 -16.94 -5.37 12.21
C PHE A 164 -17.56 -6.05 13.44
N TYR A 165 -16.74 -6.62 14.33
CA TYR A 165 -17.24 -7.32 15.51
C TYR A 165 -17.82 -6.38 16.57
N ALA A 166 -17.34 -5.13 16.65
CA ALA A 166 -17.99 -4.10 17.47
C ALA A 166 -19.43 -3.85 17.01
N ARG A 167 -19.66 -3.72 15.69
CA ARG A 167 -21.00 -3.58 15.10
C ARG A 167 -21.85 -4.82 15.32
N ALA A 168 -21.30 -6.01 15.07
CA ALA A 168 -22.02 -7.27 15.20
C ALA A 168 -22.44 -7.56 16.65
N ARG A 169 -21.64 -7.16 17.63
CA ARG A 169 -21.95 -7.30 19.05
C ARG A 169 -23.18 -6.48 19.47
N THR A 170 -23.35 -5.29 18.91
CA THR A 170 -24.45 -4.38 19.25
C THR A 170 -25.67 -4.52 18.33
N ASP A 171 -25.57 -5.36 17.29
CA ASP A 171 -26.65 -5.58 16.34
C ASP A 171 -27.80 -6.38 16.96
N GLU A 172 -29.04 -5.98 16.73
CA GLU A 172 -30.22 -6.61 17.34
C GLU A 172 -30.40 -8.08 16.95
N LEU A 173 -29.99 -8.47 15.73
CA LEU A 173 -30.16 -9.82 15.22
C LEU A 173 -28.95 -10.72 15.52
N LEU A 174 -27.73 -10.16 15.50
CA LEU A 174 -26.49 -10.91 15.71
C LEU A 174 -26.00 -10.90 17.17
N GLY A 175 -26.19 -9.78 17.85
CA GLY A 175 -25.72 -9.54 19.22
C GLY A 175 -26.12 -10.63 20.20
N PRO A 176 -27.38 -11.11 20.23
CA PRO A 176 -27.79 -12.20 21.11
C PRO A 176 -27.03 -13.53 20.87
N VAL A 177 -26.70 -13.83 19.61
CA VAL A 177 -25.94 -15.05 19.25
C VAL A 177 -24.52 -14.94 19.80
N PHE A 178 -23.84 -13.82 19.54
CA PHE A 178 -22.48 -13.62 20.03
C PHE A 178 -22.43 -13.56 21.56
N THR A 179 -23.39 -12.88 22.21
CA THR A 179 -23.46 -12.80 23.68
C THR A 179 -23.59 -14.17 24.33
N SER A 180 -24.29 -15.10 23.68
CA SER A 180 -24.47 -16.46 24.20
C SER A 180 -23.24 -17.35 24.05
N HIS A 181 -22.30 -17.01 23.17
CA HIS A 181 -21.18 -17.89 22.78
C HIS A 181 -19.79 -17.26 22.91
N VAL A 182 -19.69 -15.94 23.11
CA VAL A 182 -18.43 -15.20 23.20
C VAL A 182 -18.37 -14.46 24.53
N THR A 183 -17.55 -14.97 25.44
CA THR A 183 -17.29 -14.35 26.76
C THR A 183 -16.03 -13.49 26.76
N ASP A 184 -15.00 -13.91 26.02
CA ASP A 184 -13.75 -13.16 25.82
C ASP A 184 -13.65 -12.62 24.39
N TRP A 185 -13.89 -11.32 24.25
CA TRP A 185 -13.84 -10.62 22.96
C TRP A 185 -12.43 -10.44 22.41
N HIS A 186 -11.42 -10.36 23.28
CA HIS A 186 -10.03 -10.22 22.82
C HIS A 186 -9.56 -11.54 22.21
N ALA A 187 -9.77 -12.65 22.92
CA ALA A 187 -9.47 -13.99 22.41
C ALA A 187 -10.31 -14.33 21.17
N HIS A 188 -11.57 -13.90 21.11
CA HIS A 188 -12.38 -14.06 19.91
C HIS A 188 -11.79 -13.32 18.71
N LEU A 189 -11.41 -12.05 18.88
CA LEU A 189 -10.83 -11.23 17.82
C LEU A 189 -9.52 -11.83 17.31
N ASP A 190 -8.62 -12.27 18.19
CA ASP A 190 -7.37 -12.91 17.79
C ASP A 190 -7.62 -14.21 17.01
N ARG A 191 -8.59 -15.02 17.45
CA ARG A 191 -8.96 -16.27 16.77
C ARG A 191 -9.53 -16.02 15.37
N VAL A 192 -10.42 -15.03 15.21
CA VAL A 192 -11.03 -14.71 13.91
C VAL A 192 -10.05 -13.98 12.97
N THR A 193 -9.11 -13.21 13.50
CA THR A 193 -7.98 -12.66 12.72
C THR A 193 -7.10 -13.79 12.19
N ALA A 194 -6.69 -14.74 13.04
CA ALA A 194 -5.90 -15.90 12.61
C ALA A 194 -6.64 -16.74 11.55
N PHE A 195 -7.96 -16.89 11.70
CA PHE A 195 -8.81 -17.56 10.72
C PHE A 195 -8.75 -16.84 9.36
N TRP A 196 -8.96 -15.53 9.32
CA TRP A 196 -8.94 -14.77 8.07
C TRP A 196 -7.57 -14.75 7.39
N VAL A 197 -6.49 -14.61 8.18
CA VAL A 197 -5.11 -14.74 7.67
C VAL A 197 -4.92 -16.08 6.95
N THR A 198 -5.36 -17.18 7.56
CA THR A 198 -5.28 -18.52 6.96
C THR A 198 -6.15 -18.64 5.71
N MET A 199 -7.40 -18.18 5.77
CA MET A 199 -8.37 -18.31 4.67
C MET A 199 -8.03 -17.48 3.42
N LEU A 200 -7.23 -16.43 3.60
CA LEU A 200 -6.75 -15.56 2.54
C LEU A 200 -5.35 -15.95 2.02
N GLY A 201 -4.84 -17.12 2.40
CA GLY A 201 -3.59 -17.66 1.86
C GLY A 201 -2.33 -17.19 2.56
N GLY A 202 -2.44 -16.77 3.82
CA GLY A 202 -1.29 -16.66 4.72
C GLY A 202 -0.78 -18.03 5.19
N GLY A 203 0.05 -18.02 6.23
CA GLY A 203 0.49 -19.24 6.93
C GLY A 203 -0.63 -19.87 7.78
N PRO A 204 -0.40 -21.09 8.32
CA PRO A 204 -1.39 -21.82 9.13
C PRO A 204 -1.54 -21.24 10.54
N ALA A 205 -2.00 -19.99 10.63
CA ALA A 205 -2.22 -19.26 11.88
C ALA A 205 -3.44 -19.80 12.65
N TRP A 206 -4.41 -20.37 11.94
CA TRP A 206 -5.60 -20.98 12.53
C TRP A 206 -5.68 -22.48 12.22
N ARG A 207 -5.98 -23.26 13.26
CA ARG A 207 -6.19 -24.71 13.17
C ARG A 207 -7.59 -25.03 13.68
N GLY A 208 -8.50 -25.40 12.78
CA GLY A 208 -9.87 -25.73 13.14
C GLY A 208 -10.74 -26.11 11.95
N ASN A 209 -12.04 -26.28 12.20
CA ASN A 209 -13.04 -26.53 11.17
C ASN A 209 -14.18 -25.52 11.30
N LEU A 210 -14.39 -24.71 10.26
CA LEU A 210 -15.39 -23.64 10.26
C LEU A 210 -16.79 -24.19 10.47
N ASN A 211 -17.11 -25.31 9.82
CA ASN A 211 -18.44 -25.93 9.95
C ASN A 211 -18.65 -26.46 11.36
N ALA A 212 -17.64 -27.11 11.96
CA ALA A 212 -17.73 -27.60 13.33
C ALA A 212 -17.91 -26.45 14.34
N ALA A 213 -17.24 -25.33 14.12
CA ALA A 213 -17.37 -24.14 14.97
C ALA A 213 -18.76 -23.49 14.91
N HIS A 214 -19.52 -23.71 13.83
CA HIS A 214 -20.86 -23.15 13.65
C HIS A 214 -21.98 -24.21 13.78
N ALA A 215 -21.62 -25.49 13.91
CA ALA A 215 -22.58 -26.57 14.06
C ALA A 215 -23.32 -26.42 15.39
N GLY A 216 -24.65 -26.60 15.37
CA GLY A 216 -25.47 -26.52 16.57
C GLY A 216 -25.74 -25.10 17.09
N LEU A 217 -25.18 -24.04 16.51
CA LEU A 217 -25.46 -22.66 16.90
C LEU A 217 -26.80 -22.13 16.39
N GLY A 218 -27.51 -22.88 15.54
CA GLY A 218 -28.81 -22.47 15.00
C GLY A 218 -28.76 -21.25 14.07
N VAL A 219 -27.61 -20.97 13.43
CA VAL A 219 -27.43 -19.77 12.59
C VAL A 219 -28.42 -19.78 11.42
N SER A 220 -29.30 -18.78 11.40
CA SER A 220 -30.31 -18.59 10.35
C SER A 220 -29.74 -17.92 9.10
N SER A 221 -30.46 -18.04 7.97
CA SER A 221 -30.10 -17.32 6.74
C SER A 221 -30.14 -15.80 6.91
N ALA A 222 -31.13 -15.28 7.65
CA ALA A 222 -31.22 -13.84 7.95
C ALA A 222 -30.02 -13.34 8.77
N GLN A 223 -29.54 -14.12 9.74
CA GLN A 223 -28.33 -13.80 10.49
C GLN A 223 -27.08 -13.81 9.60
N LEU A 224 -26.94 -14.78 8.70
CA LEU A 224 -25.81 -14.80 7.75
C LEU A 224 -25.83 -13.59 6.81
N GLU A 225 -26.99 -13.22 6.28
CA GLU A 225 -27.16 -12.05 5.41
C GLU A 225 -26.83 -10.75 6.15
N ARG A 226 -27.28 -10.62 7.41
CA ARG A 226 -26.96 -9.47 8.25
C ARG A 226 -25.48 -9.39 8.57
N TRP A 227 -24.86 -10.53 8.89
CA TRP A 227 -23.42 -10.64 9.14
C TRP A 227 -22.61 -10.19 7.91
N LEU A 228 -23.00 -10.63 6.69
CA LEU A 228 -22.36 -10.20 5.45
C LEU A 228 -22.51 -8.70 5.19
N THR A 229 -23.68 -8.13 5.50
CA THR A 229 -23.93 -6.69 5.34
C THR A 229 -23.02 -5.87 6.25
N LEU A 230 -22.91 -6.24 7.53
CA LEU A 230 -22.02 -5.53 8.46
C LEU A 230 -20.54 -5.71 8.09
N LEU A 231 -20.15 -6.89 7.60
CA LEU A 231 -18.78 -7.11 7.11
C LEU A 231 -18.48 -6.23 5.90
N ALA A 232 -19.43 -6.10 4.96
CA ALA A 232 -19.26 -5.22 3.80
C ALA A 232 -19.10 -3.76 4.20
N GLN A 233 -19.88 -3.28 5.16
CA GLN A 233 -19.75 -1.92 5.70
C GLN A 233 -18.35 -1.68 6.29
N ALA A 234 -17.86 -2.59 7.13
CA ALA A 234 -16.51 -2.49 7.69
C ALA A 234 -15.45 -2.61 6.59
N ALA A 235 -15.60 -3.53 5.64
CA ALA A 235 -14.65 -3.69 4.54
C ALA A 235 -14.50 -2.44 3.69
N HIS A 236 -15.61 -1.79 3.31
CA HIS A 236 -15.56 -0.54 2.54
C HIS A 236 -15.08 0.67 3.35
N ALA A 237 -15.20 0.63 4.69
CA ALA A 237 -14.67 1.69 5.55
C ALA A 237 -13.15 1.60 5.74
N HIS A 238 -12.57 0.40 5.68
CA HIS A 238 -11.16 0.16 6.01
C HIS A 238 -10.28 -0.20 4.80
N LEU A 239 -10.87 -0.65 3.68
CA LEU A 239 -10.14 -1.13 2.51
C LEU A 239 -10.54 -0.40 1.23
N PRO A 240 -9.61 -0.29 0.25
CA PRO A 240 -9.97 0.05 -1.12
C PRO A 240 -11.03 -0.92 -1.68
N ALA A 241 -11.89 -0.43 -2.58
CA ALA A 241 -13.01 -1.21 -3.12
C ALA A 241 -12.59 -2.58 -3.68
N GLU A 242 -11.53 -2.65 -4.48
CA GLU A 242 -11.03 -3.91 -5.06
C GLU A 242 -10.57 -4.91 -3.98
N ALA A 243 -9.97 -4.43 -2.91
CA ALA A 243 -9.53 -5.26 -1.78
C ALA A 243 -10.73 -5.76 -0.94
N ALA A 244 -11.73 -4.89 -0.74
CA ALA A 244 -12.98 -5.28 -0.07
C ALA A 244 -13.68 -6.41 -0.83
N GLU A 245 -13.75 -6.35 -2.16
CA GLU A 245 -14.37 -7.39 -2.98
C GLU A 245 -13.68 -8.76 -2.86
N VAL A 246 -12.35 -8.79 -2.71
CA VAL A 246 -11.60 -10.04 -2.46
C VAL A 246 -12.06 -10.70 -1.16
N LEU A 247 -12.12 -9.91 -0.07
CA LEU A 247 -12.57 -10.38 1.23
C LEU A 247 -14.03 -10.84 1.17
N LEU A 248 -14.91 -10.04 0.59
CA LEU A 248 -16.34 -10.28 0.53
C LEU A 248 -16.68 -11.47 -0.35
N THR A 249 -16.02 -11.66 -1.49
CA THR A 249 -16.20 -12.85 -2.33
C THR A 249 -15.94 -14.13 -1.53
N ARG A 250 -14.88 -14.14 -0.71
CA ARG A 250 -14.55 -15.27 0.16
C ARG A 250 -15.59 -15.46 1.26
N ALA A 251 -16.02 -14.36 1.90
CA ALA A 251 -17.07 -14.37 2.91
C ALA A 251 -18.39 -14.98 2.40
N HIS A 252 -18.85 -14.53 1.23
CA HIS A 252 -20.07 -15.03 0.60
C HIS A 252 -19.99 -16.53 0.27
N ALA A 253 -18.83 -17.00 -0.20
CA ALA A 253 -18.64 -18.43 -0.45
C ALA A 253 -18.78 -19.28 0.83
N MET A 254 -18.22 -18.80 1.94
CA MET A 254 -18.31 -19.47 3.24
C MET A 254 -19.73 -19.43 3.82
N ALA A 255 -20.42 -18.28 3.73
CA ALA A 255 -21.81 -18.15 4.17
C ALA A 255 -22.75 -19.10 3.41
N ARG A 256 -22.58 -19.24 2.09
CA ARG A 256 -23.35 -20.22 1.29
C ARG A 256 -23.13 -21.66 1.76
N GLN A 257 -21.91 -22.02 2.14
CA GLN A 257 -21.59 -23.35 2.64
C GLN A 257 -22.30 -23.62 3.98
N LEU A 258 -22.24 -22.66 4.92
CA LEU A 258 -22.90 -22.77 6.22
C LEU A 258 -24.43 -22.83 6.08
N GLY A 259 -25.02 -21.96 5.25
CA GLY A 259 -26.47 -21.92 5.04
C GLY A 259 -27.05 -23.21 4.44
N ARG A 260 -26.33 -23.86 3.51
CA ARG A 260 -26.75 -25.18 2.95
C ARG A 260 -26.80 -26.27 4.02
N ARG A 261 -25.92 -26.20 5.00
CA ARG A 261 -25.82 -27.21 6.07
C ARG A 261 -26.88 -27.00 7.15
N GLY A 262 -27.11 -25.75 7.58
CA GLY A 262 -28.21 -25.43 8.50
C GLY A 262 -29.59 -25.88 7.99
N LYS A 263 -29.82 -25.78 6.66
CA LYS A 263 -31.04 -26.32 6.02
C LYS A 263 -31.16 -27.85 6.09
N ARG A 264 -30.04 -28.58 6.01
CA ARG A 264 -30.05 -30.06 6.11
C ARG A 264 -30.29 -30.53 7.54
N GLU A 265 -29.64 -29.89 8.51
CA GLU A 265 -29.79 -30.21 9.93
C GLU A 265 -31.22 -29.92 10.41
N SER A 266 -31.80 -28.77 10.04
CA SER A 266 -33.20 -28.42 10.36
C SER A 266 -34.27 -29.23 9.61
N ALA A 267 -33.91 -29.90 8.51
CA ALA A 267 -34.78 -30.86 7.82
C ALA A 267 -34.71 -32.26 8.44
N GLY A 268 -33.55 -32.65 8.99
CA GLY A 268 -33.36 -33.92 9.71
C GLY A 268 -34.04 -33.94 11.09
N THR A 269 -33.99 -32.84 11.84
CA THR A 269 -34.60 -32.73 13.18
C THR A 269 -36.15 -32.71 13.16
N ARG A 270 -36.78 -32.45 12.01
CA ARG A 270 -38.25 -32.45 11.84
C ARG A 270 -38.86 -33.82 11.50
N ARG A 271 -38.05 -34.88 11.46
CA ARG A 271 -38.51 -36.27 11.37
C ARG A 271 -38.20 -36.99 12.68
N CYS A 272 -39.06 -36.83 13.69
CA CYS A 272 -39.23 -37.70 14.85
C CYS A 272 -40.65 -37.46 15.38
#